data_AF-A0A2N1MPG9-F1
#
_entry.id   AF-A0A2N1MPG9-F1
#
_cell.length_a   1.000
_cell.length_b   1.000
_cell.length_c   1.000
_cell.angle_alpha   90.00
_cell.angle_beta   90.00
_cell.angle_gamma   90.00
#
_symmetry.space_group_name_H-M   'P 1'
#
loop_
_entity.id
_entity.type
_entity.pdbx_description
1 polymer ?
#
loop_
_entity_poly.entity_id
_entity_poly.type
_entity_poly.pdbx_seq_one_letter_code
_entity_poly.pdbx_strand_id
1 'polypeptide(L)'
;MAQSSEEVNDVIETLTLGGDVALMMNLLMMMILNNLNNINLNIISLNLSDNGISNLLDIEQNLFKLELIAEVYYHNSQNELKENQFAYQNIQMELKEKQIECQNIQIELDNLQQKNFQFEQDNQKLRLNLAIQAKEFAKKEDNLQNQITCFQNEKQVLTNNLTEQLKQNKLTNQQVQNQISQLNQEKNNLQENLIQIETNIQKLKFQQKSLIEEKEQLENKLDQSQINYEQIEQEKDLLYNMMEGLSQNQKLTIKLKNKLKKEIVQLEQKLINEEQIKMQLTQTLQIKENRINELEQKLIKLDYERIIKLIDKKKELNEIEKELVNKLTCGENTKEIHKEKEAKQKEMNELKQELLKTSASYNANRKKQIFNQANNFLKAKCNFLIWREEAIKKLQNCHNCLEKGKNTIGFTSIENKISKIKFTDKYTKEFQNILVKYNDKSLQLNKNYNFLMNIVKENKDLDEISFIIENIFKLNSFNFNRYDIFKFANNSQEGTRTKLNSSMMAEDINSLKKNLNELKLEFSQEKEKLKNLETN
;
A
#
# COMPACT_ATOMS: atom_id res chain seq x y z
N MET A 1 47.61 4.67 135.69
CA MET A 1 49.05 4.62 136.01
C MET A 1 49.37 5.93 136.71
N ALA A 2 49.94 5.89 137.93
CA ALA A 2 50.49 7.04 138.69
C ALA A 2 49.50 8.19 139.06
N GLN A 3 49.65 8.96 140.17
CA GLN A 3 50.49 8.86 141.39
C GLN A 3 49.93 9.81 142.50
N SER A 4 50.14 9.48 143.80
CA SER A 4 50.18 10.32 145.05
C SER A 4 49.02 11.31 145.41
N SER A 5 48.50 11.53 146.64
CA SER A 5 48.99 11.54 148.07
C SER A 5 49.86 12.77 148.45
N GLU A 6 49.93 13.31 149.70
CA GLU A 6 49.42 13.00 151.07
C GLU A 6 48.13 13.84 151.44
N GLU A 7 47.53 14.03 152.65
CA GLU A 7 47.86 14.01 154.12
C GLU A 7 48.72 15.20 154.64
N VAL A 8 48.62 15.85 155.84
CA VAL A 8 48.06 15.72 157.23
C VAL A 8 47.74 17.17 157.77
N ASN A 9 47.00 17.63 158.81
CA ASN A 9 46.12 17.26 159.97
C ASN A 9 46.57 17.92 161.34
N ASP A 10 45.73 17.90 162.41
CA ASP A 10 46.00 18.21 163.86
C ASP A 10 46.27 19.68 164.34
N VAL A 11 46.13 20.11 165.62
CA VAL A 11 45.18 19.80 166.74
C VAL A 11 45.19 20.91 167.86
N ILE A 12 44.28 20.80 168.86
CA ILE A 12 43.92 21.71 169.99
C ILE A 12 45.00 21.88 171.11
N GLU A 13 45.06 23.06 171.78
CA GLU A 13 45.12 23.14 173.27
C GLU A 13 44.70 24.51 173.89
N THR A 14 44.45 24.54 175.21
CA THR A 14 43.83 25.64 175.98
C THR A 14 44.55 25.91 177.32
N LEU A 15 44.58 27.17 177.79
CA LEU A 15 44.94 27.49 179.19
C LEU A 15 44.05 28.60 179.78
N THR A 16 43.81 28.52 181.09
CA THR A 16 43.06 29.50 181.89
C THR A 16 43.91 29.97 183.07
N LEU A 17 43.67 31.20 183.56
CA LEU A 17 44.32 31.70 184.77
C LEU A 17 43.45 32.74 185.49
N GLY A 18 43.06 32.41 186.72
CA GLY A 18 42.42 33.30 187.68
C GLY A 18 42.72 32.80 189.09
N GLY A 19 43.41 33.60 189.90
CA GLY A 19 43.82 33.20 191.26
C GLY A 19 44.48 34.30 192.09
N ASP A 20 45.38 35.10 191.51
CA ASP A 20 46.34 35.90 192.28
C ASP A 20 45.73 37.03 193.13
N VAL A 21 44.58 37.58 192.74
CA VAL A 21 43.92 38.69 193.45
C VAL A 21 43.51 38.28 194.88
N ALA A 22 43.08 37.04 195.09
CA ALA A 22 42.63 36.55 196.39
C ALA A 22 43.79 36.39 197.40
N LEU A 23 45.02 36.19 196.93
CA LEU A 23 46.19 36.05 197.79
C LEU A 23 46.64 37.41 198.36
N MET A 24 46.60 38.45 197.52
CA MET A 24 47.08 39.78 197.87
C MET A 24 46.21 40.48 198.92
N MET A 25 44.89 40.28 198.85
CA MET A 25 43.91 40.90 199.76
C MET A 25 44.02 40.36 201.21
N ASN A 26 44.28 39.06 201.36
CA ASN A 26 44.52 38.42 202.67
C ASN A 26 45.82 38.91 203.35
N LEU A 27 46.88 39.14 202.57
CA LEU A 27 48.16 39.67 203.07
C LEU A 27 48.02 41.09 203.64
N LEU A 28 47.26 41.96 202.96
CA LEU A 28 47.04 43.33 203.43
C LEU A 28 46.25 43.36 204.75
N MET A 29 45.24 42.48 204.90
CA MET A 29 44.39 42.44 206.09
C MET A 29 45.15 41.97 207.35
N MET A 30 46.11 41.05 207.21
CA MET A 30 47.01 40.68 208.32
C MET A 30 47.91 41.83 208.78
N MET A 31 48.41 42.68 207.86
CA MET A 31 49.27 43.80 208.25
C MET A 31 48.52 44.86 209.07
N ILE A 32 47.22 45.08 208.82
CA ILE A 32 46.41 46.04 209.58
C ILE A 32 46.11 45.51 210.99
N LEU A 33 45.75 44.22 211.14
CA LEU A 33 45.53 43.62 212.47
C LEU A 33 46.78 43.68 213.36
N ASN A 34 47.98 43.52 212.79
CA ASN A 34 49.21 43.41 213.58
C ASN A 34 49.63 44.74 214.25
N ASN A 35 49.26 45.90 213.68
CA ASN A 35 49.52 47.20 214.29
C ASN A 35 48.56 47.56 215.44
N LEU A 36 47.33 47.03 215.44
CA LEU A 36 46.34 47.29 216.51
C LEU A 36 46.74 46.70 217.87
N ASN A 37 47.54 45.62 217.87
CA ASN A 37 47.93 44.92 219.11
C ASN A 37 49.04 45.60 219.92
N ASN A 38 49.72 46.64 219.40
CA ASN A 38 51.04 47.04 219.90
C ASN A 38 51.09 48.38 220.67
N ILE A 39 49.93 48.94 221.07
CA ILE A 39 49.85 50.22 221.83
C ILE A 39 49.16 50.07 223.20
N ASN A 40 48.18 49.17 223.35
CA ASN A 40 47.43 49.04 224.61
C ASN A 40 48.09 48.10 225.64
N LEU A 41 49.31 48.43 226.09
CA LEU A 41 49.94 47.75 227.22
C LEU A 41 50.96 48.64 227.96
N ASN A 42 50.51 49.76 228.52
CA ASN A 42 51.17 50.36 229.69
C ASN A 42 50.21 51.21 230.54
N ILE A 43 50.43 51.20 231.85
CA ILE A 43 49.67 51.91 232.90
C ILE A 43 50.70 52.58 233.82
N ILE A 44 50.25 53.39 234.81
CA ILE A 44 51.02 53.86 235.99
C ILE A 44 51.98 55.05 235.68
N SER A 45 51.96 56.20 236.40
CA SER A 45 51.07 56.67 237.48
C SER A 45 51.26 58.16 237.87
N LEU A 46 50.49 58.60 238.88
CA LEU A 46 50.74 59.69 239.86
C LEU A 46 50.30 61.14 239.57
N ASN A 47 49.12 61.45 240.15
CA ASN A 47 48.85 62.54 241.11
C ASN A 47 48.79 64.05 240.70
N LEU A 48 47.60 64.61 240.98
CA LEU A 48 47.32 65.89 241.68
C LEU A 48 47.68 67.23 240.99
N SER A 49 46.68 67.86 240.34
CA SER A 49 46.08 69.13 240.83
C SER A 49 44.84 69.53 239.98
N ASP A 50 44.00 70.43 240.50
CA ASP A 50 42.67 70.76 239.97
C ASP A 50 42.67 71.49 238.61
N ASN A 51 41.93 70.94 237.60
CA ASN A 51 41.20 71.66 236.53
C ASN A 51 40.62 70.79 235.38
N GLY A 52 40.90 69.47 235.33
CA GLY A 52 40.78 68.67 234.09
C GLY A 52 39.38 68.25 233.61
N ILE A 53 38.53 69.17 233.14
CA ILE A 53 37.18 68.86 232.59
C ILE A 53 37.03 69.11 231.06
N SER A 54 37.83 69.99 230.43
CA SER A 54 37.47 70.52 229.09
C SER A 54 37.80 69.65 227.86
N ASN A 55 38.69 68.64 227.95
CA ASN A 55 39.36 68.08 226.75
C ASN A 55 38.81 66.73 226.25
N LEU A 56 37.80 66.13 226.87
CA LEU A 56 37.36 64.76 226.50
C LEU A 56 36.43 64.71 225.27
N LEU A 57 35.82 65.83 224.88
CA LEU A 57 34.67 65.85 223.97
C LEU A 57 35.03 65.74 222.46
N ASP A 58 36.22 66.18 222.06
CA ASP A 58 36.64 66.26 220.65
C ASP A 58 37.01 64.91 220.01
N ILE A 59 37.30 63.89 220.83
CA ILE A 59 37.77 62.58 220.34
C ILE A 59 36.59 61.75 219.81
N GLU A 60 35.43 61.82 220.46
CA GLU A 60 34.26 60.96 220.17
C GLU A 60 33.64 61.27 218.79
N GLN A 61 33.55 62.54 218.40
CA GLN A 61 32.95 62.93 217.10
C GLN A 61 33.73 62.46 215.86
N ASN A 62 35.03 62.17 216.00
CA ASN A 62 35.86 61.80 214.86
C ASN A 62 35.77 60.30 214.50
N LEU A 63 35.43 59.44 215.46
CA LEU A 63 35.25 58.00 215.20
C LEU A 63 34.02 57.73 214.30
N PHE A 64 32.89 58.37 214.62
CA PHE A 64 31.61 58.16 213.92
C PHE A 64 31.64 58.49 212.42
N LYS A 65 32.51 59.42 211.99
CA LYS A 65 32.68 59.77 210.57
C LYS A 65 33.42 58.70 209.76
N LEU A 66 34.27 57.89 210.39
CA LEU A 66 35.05 56.85 209.72
C LEU A 66 34.21 55.60 209.41
N GLU A 67 33.35 55.22 210.35
CA GLU A 67 32.42 54.08 210.21
C GLU A 67 31.47 54.28 209.01
N LEU A 68 30.89 55.47 208.88
CA LEU A 68 29.95 55.85 207.82
C LEU A 68 30.60 55.87 206.41
N ILE A 69 31.92 56.02 206.31
CA ILE A 69 32.65 55.94 205.03
C ILE A 69 32.91 54.49 204.62
N ALA A 70 33.18 53.59 205.59
CA ALA A 70 33.48 52.18 205.31
C ALA A 70 32.24 51.43 204.77
N GLU A 71 31.06 51.70 205.31
CA GLU A 71 29.81 51.04 204.92
C GLU A 71 29.43 51.31 203.44
N VAL A 72 29.61 52.56 202.98
CA VAL A 72 29.37 52.96 201.58
C VAL A 72 30.29 52.23 200.60
N TYR A 73 31.57 52.07 200.95
CA TYR A 73 32.55 51.37 200.11
C TYR A 73 32.21 49.87 199.94
N TYR A 74 31.71 49.23 201.01
CA TYR A 74 31.33 47.82 200.96
C TYR A 74 30.15 47.55 200.02
N HIS A 75 29.15 48.44 200.00
CA HIS A 75 27.96 48.29 199.14
C HIS A 75 28.27 48.45 197.63
N ASN A 76 29.17 49.35 197.24
CA ASN A 76 29.50 49.54 195.82
C ASN A 76 30.16 48.28 195.21
N SER A 77 31.13 47.69 195.89
CA SER A 77 31.87 46.52 195.38
C SER A 77 30.97 45.27 195.23
N GLN A 78 29.94 45.13 196.06
CA GLN A 78 28.91 44.08 195.93
C GLN A 78 28.04 44.20 194.65
N ASN A 79 27.82 45.41 194.14
CA ASN A 79 27.07 45.61 192.89
C ASN A 79 27.94 45.35 191.66
N GLU A 80 29.16 45.87 191.65
CA GLU A 80 30.15 45.67 190.57
C GLU A 80 30.42 44.18 190.32
N LEU A 81 30.43 43.34 191.37
CA LEU A 81 30.58 41.89 191.25
C LEU A 81 29.40 41.21 190.52
N LYS A 82 28.16 41.73 190.69
CA LYS A 82 26.96 41.15 190.05
C LYS A 82 26.87 41.47 188.56
N GLU A 83 27.23 42.70 188.16
CA GLU A 83 27.23 43.09 186.75
C GLU A 83 28.23 42.24 185.93
N ASN A 84 29.42 42.00 186.50
CA ASN A 84 30.42 41.11 185.90
C ASN A 84 29.93 39.65 185.78
N GLN A 85 29.16 39.13 186.74
CA GLN A 85 28.56 37.79 186.62
C GLN A 85 27.53 37.70 185.47
N PHE A 86 26.70 38.72 185.27
CA PHE A 86 25.74 38.75 184.15
C PHE A 86 26.45 38.83 182.79
N ALA A 87 27.50 39.66 182.67
CA ALA A 87 28.28 39.78 181.45
C ALA A 87 28.88 38.43 180.99
N TYR A 88 29.42 37.66 181.94
CA TYR A 88 30.01 36.35 181.64
C TYR A 88 28.99 35.31 181.12
N GLN A 89 27.75 35.34 181.60
CA GLN A 89 26.71 34.41 181.16
C GLN A 89 26.25 34.66 179.71
N ASN A 90 26.14 35.92 179.28
CA ASN A 90 25.78 36.25 177.89
C ASN A 90 26.84 35.73 176.90
N ILE A 91 28.12 35.95 177.20
CA ILE A 91 29.25 35.52 176.34
C ILE A 91 29.22 33.99 176.12
N GLN A 92 28.83 33.19 177.13
CA GLN A 92 28.71 31.74 176.96
C GLN A 92 27.53 31.30 176.07
N MET A 93 26.42 32.05 176.04
CA MET A 93 25.30 31.74 175.13
C MET A 93 25.69 32.03 173.67
N GLU A 94 26.26 33.20 173.41
CA GLU A 94 26.63 33.67 172.07
C GLU A 94 27.67 32.74 171.41
N LEU A 95 28.67 32.28 172.17
CA LEU A 95 29.64 31.27 171.75
C LEU A 95 28.97 29.94 171.33
N LYS A 96 27.97 29.50 172.09
CA LYS A 96 27.28 28.22 171.88
C LYS A 96 26.36 28.27 170.66
N GLU A 97 25.73 29.42 170.42
CA GLU A 97 24.90 29.65 169.24
C GLU A 97 25.75 29.63 167.95
N LYS A 98 26.92 30.30 167.97
CA LYS A 98 27.89 30.26 166.86
C LYS A 98 28.45 28.86 166.59
N GLN A 99 28.61 28.03 167.62
CA GLN A 99 29.07 26.65 167.46
C GLN A 99 28.04 25.77 166.71
N ILE A 100 26.74 26.02 166.90
CA ILE A 100 25.66 25.34 166.16
C ILE A 100 25.59 25.82 164.71
N GLU A 101 25.75 27.13 164.47
CA GLU A 101 25.77 27.71 163.13
C GLU A 101 26.87 27.06 162.24
N CYS A 102 28.08 26.86 162.80
CA CYS A 102 29.18 26.19 162.10
C CYS A 102 28.87 24.71 161.76
N GLN A 103 28.17 23.98 162.62
CA GLN A 103 27.81 22.57 162.38
C GLN A 103 26.83 22.42 161.21
N ASN A 104 25.86 23.33 161.09
CA ASN A 104 24.90 23.33 159.98
C ASN A 104 25.59 23.57 158.62
N ILE A 105 26.55 24.51 158.58
CA ILE A 105 27.32 24.83 157.37
C ILE A 105 28.14 23.61 156.88
N GLN A 106 28.74 22.85 157.79
CA GLN A 106 29.49 21.64 157.42
C GLN A 106 28.57 20.58 156.77
N ILE A 107 27.40 20.35 157.36
CA ILE A 107 26.42 19.38 156.82
C ILE A 107 25.95 19.78 155.42
N GLU A 108 25.73 21.08 155.17
CA GLU A 108 25.36 21.57 153.84
C GLU A 108 26.50 21.40 152.82
N LEU A 109 27.75 21.68 153.21
CA LEU A 109 28.94 21.50 152.37
C LEU A 109 29.12 20.03 151.95
N ASP A 110 29.02 19.08 152.88
CA ASP A 110 29.17 17.64 152.60
C ASP A 110 28.09 17.15 151.61
N ASN A 111 26.84 17.61 151.79
CA ASN A 111 25.73 17.33 150.88
C ASN A 111 25.95 17.89 149.47
N LEU A 112 26.56 19.07 149.35
CA LEU A 112 26.88 19.68 148.05
C LEU A 112 28.01 18.94 147.34
N GLN A 113 29.07 18.53 148.07
CA GLN A 113 30.15 17.72 147.51
C GLN A 113 29.63 16.37 146.98
N GLN A 114 28.78 15.68 147.74
CA GLN A 114 28.22 14.38 147.34
C GLN A 114 27.32 14.50 146.09
N LYS A 115 26.51 15.56 145.98
CA LYS A 115 25.73 15.87 144.76
C LYS A 115 26.62 16.15 143.55
N ASN A 116 27.71 16.90 143.73
CA ASN A 116 28.61 17.25 142.63
C ASN A 116 29.32 16.01 142.06
N PHE A 117 29.73 15.08 142.93
CA PHE A 117 30.31 13.79 142.54
C PHE A 117 29.33 12.92 141.72
N GLN A 118 28.04 12.93 142.06
CA GLN A 118 27.01 12.24 141.27
C GLN A 118 26.83 12.87 139.88
N PHE A 119 26.77 14.20 139.79
CA PHE A 119 26.71 14.93 138.52
C PHE A 119 27.91 14.62 137.60
N GLU A 120 29.11 14.51 138.17
CA GLU A 120 30.33 14.14 137.44
C GLU A 120 30.20 12.75 136.79
N GLN A 121 29.72 11.75 137.53
CA GLN A 121 29.48 10.39 137.01
C GLN A 121 28.43 10.35 135.89
N ASP A 122 27.28 11.02 136.07
CA ASP A 122 26.21 11.03 135.07
C ASP A 122 26.63 11.76 133.79
N ASN A 123 27.45 12.82 133.89
CA ASN A 123 28.05 13.51 132.75
C ASN A 123 29.04 12.61 131.99
N GLN A 124 29.92 11.88 132.69
CA GLN A 124 30.83 10.90 132.07
C GLN A 124 30.07 9.77 131.36
N LYS A 125 29.00 9.25 131.97
CA LYS A 125 28.11 8.23 131.39
C LYS A 125 27.41 8.74 130.11
N LEU A 126 26.93 9.99 130.12
CA LEU A 126 26.33 10.62 128.94
C LEU A 126 27.34 10.79 127.80
N ARG A 127 28.57 11.25 128.09
CA ARG A 127 29.65 11.38 127.10
C ARG A 127 30.00 10.04 126.44
N LEU A 128 30.07 8.96 127.23
CA LEU A 128 30.32 7.62 126.71
C LEU A 128 29.21 7.15 125.76
N ASN A 129 27.94 7.33 126.14
CA ASN A 129 26.79 6.97 125.31
C ASN A 129 26.78 7.74 123.97
N LEU A 130 27.06 9.05 123.99
CA LEU A 130 27.15 9.88 122.79
C LEU A 130 28.32 9.44 121.87
N ALA A 131 29.48 9.10 122.45
CA ALA A 131 30.63 8.60 121.68
C ALA A 131 30.35 7.24 121.00
N ILE A 132 29.59 6.36 121.66
CA ILE A 132 29.13 5.08 121.07
C ILE A 132 28.19 5.36 119.89
N GLN A 133 27.18 6.22 120.06
CA GLN A 133 26.24 6.58 118.98
C GLN A 133 26.96 7.22 117.79
N ALA A 134 27.87 8.17 118.01
CA ALA A 134 28.65 8.80 116.94
C ALA A 134 29.45 7.76 116.12
N LYS A 135 30.05 6.77 116.79
CA LYS A 135 30.78 5.66 116.14
C LYS A 135 29.87 4.71 115.36
N GLU A 136 28.61 4.55 115.76
CA GLU A 136 27.61 3.84 114.96
C GLU A 136 27.14 4.63 113.74
N PHE A 137 26.94 5.94 113.87
CA PHE A 137 26.54 6.78 112.74
C PHE A 137 27.62 6.82 111.66
N ALA A 138 28.89 7.04 112.04
CA ALA A 138 30.02 7.00 111.09
C ALA A 138 30.09 5.67 110.31
N LYS A 139 29.93 4.52 110.99
CA LYS A 139 29.88 3.20 110.31
C LYS A 139 28.69 3.04 109.35
N LYS A 140 27.55 3.65 109.65
CA LYS A 140 26.36 3.63 108.77
C LYS A 140 26.57 4.55 107.56
N GLU A 141 27.19 5.70 107.78
CA GLU A 141 27.61 6.66 106.75
C GLU A 141 28.63 6.06 105.77
N ASP A 142 29.71 5.45 106.27
CA ASP A 142 30.71 4.72 105.46
C ASP A 142 30.04 3.67 104.56
N ASN A 143 29.12 2.88 105.10
CA ASN A 143 28.42 1.83 104.37
C ASN A 143 27.51 2.42 103.26
N LEU A 144 26.75 3.47 103.57
CA LEU A 144 25.91 4.17 102.59
C LEU A 144 26.75 4.83 101.49
N GLN A 145 27.89 5.45 101.84
CA GLN A 145 28.78 6.09 100.88
C GLN A 145 29.44 5.09 99.93
N ASN A 146 29.79 3.90 100.42
CA ASN A 146 30.25 2.78 99.59
C ASN A 146 29.14 2.29 98.64
N GLN A 147 27.91 2.12 99.11
CA GLN A 147 26.77 1.73 98.26
C GLN A 147 26.46 2.77 97.18
N ILE A 148 26.48 4.06 97.51
CA ILE A 148 26.33 5.18 96.57
C ILE A 148 27.42 5.10 95.48
N THR A 149 28.67 4.84 95.87
CA THR A 149 29.80 4.70 94.94
C THR A 149 29.60 3.51 93.98
N CYS A 150 29.14 2.36 94.48
CA CYS A 150 28.81 1.20 93.63
C CYS A 150 27.72 1.53 92.61
N PHE A 151 26.58 2.10 93.04
CA PHE A 151 25.48 2.45 92.12
C PHE A 151 25.87 3.53 91.10
N GLN A 152 26.77 4.46 91.44
CA GLN A 152 27.32 5.42 90.48
C GLN A 152 28.17 4.74 89.40
N ASN A 153 29.02 3.77 89.77
CA ASN A 153 29.82 2.99 88.83
C ASN A 153 28.95 2.12 87.91
N GLU A 154 27.96 1.41 88.46
CA GLU A 154 27.00 0.61 87.68
C GLU A 154 26.23 1.48 86.67
N LYS A 155 25.74 2.64 87.11
CA LYS A 155 25.07 3.62 86.24
C LYS A 155 25.98 4.08 85.10
N GLN A 156 27.26 4.33 85.35
CA GLN A 156 28.19 4.76 84.31
C GLN A 156 28.46 3.63 83.29
N VAL A 157 28.66 2.39 83.75
CA VAL A 157 28.85 1.22 82.85
C VAL A 157 27.61 1.00 81.98
N LEU A 158 26.41 1.02 82.58
CA LEU A 158 25.16 0.89 81.84
C LEU A 158 24.97 2.01 80.80
N THR A 159 25.30 3.26 81.17
CA THR A 159 25.23 4.41 80.27
C THR A 159 26.18 4.26 79.08
N ASN A 160 27.41 3.79 79.31
CA ASN A 160 28.39 3.53 78.24
C ASN A 160 27.87 2.44 77.28
N ASN A 161 27.44 1.30 77.81
CA ASN A 161 26.95 0.15 77.02
C ASN A 161 25.75 0.53 76.15
N LEU A 162 24.76 1.24 76.70
CA LEU A 162 23.61 1.74 75.95
C LEU A 162 24.02 2.74 74.86
N THR A 163 25.01 3.58 75.13
CA THR A 163 25.54 4.56 74.15
C THR A 163 26.23 3.87 72.97
N GLU A 164 26.98 2.79 73.21
CA GLU A 164 27.60 2.00 72.13
C GLU A 164 26.57 1.21 71.34
N GLN A 165 25.61 0.57 72.00
CA GLN A 165 24.52 -0.14 71.33
C GLN A 165 23.68 0.79 70.44
N LEU A 166 23.41 2.03 70.87
CA LEU A 166 22.73 3.05 70.07
C LEU A 166 23.56 3.48 68.85
N LYS A 167 24.88 3.63 68.98
CA LYS A 167 25.78 3.91 67.84
C LYS A 167 25.78 2.76 66.83
N GLN A 168 25.88 1.52 67.31
CA GLN A 168 25.87 0.32 66.47
C GLN A 168 24.54 0.17 65.73
N ASN A 169 23.41 0.29 66.44
CA ASN A 169 22.07 0.23 65.83
C ASN A 169 21.87 1.33 64.76
N LYS A 170 22.40 2.54 64.98
CA LYS A 170 22.35 3.61 63.97
C LYS A 170 23.15 3.27 62.71
N LEU A 171 24.34 2.68 62.85
CA LEU A 171 25.17 2.22 61.73
C LEU A 171 24.51 1.07 60.96
N THR A 172 24.00 0.05 61.67
CA THR A 172 23.27 -1.08 61.06
C THR A 172 22.05 -0.59 60.29
N ASN A 173 21.27 0.34 60.85
CA ASN A 173 20.12 0.93 60.16
C ASN A 173 20.53 1.69 58.88
N GLN A 174 21.66 2.41 58.88
CA GLN A 174 22.18 3.05 57.66
C GLN A 174 22.61 2.02 56.60
N GLN A 175 23.25 0.92 57.00
CA GLN A 175 23.62 -0.17 56.08
C GLN A 175 22.37 -0.83 55.46
N VAL A 176 21.34 -1.11 56.26
CA VAL A 176 20.06 -1.67 55.78
C VAL A 176 19.35 -0.71 54.82
N GLN A 177 19.31 0.59 55.10
CA GLN A 177 18.71 1.57 54.17
C GLN A 177 19.48 1.69 52.84
N ASN A 178 20.81 1.57 52.86
CA ASN A 178 21.61 1.52 51.64
C ASN A 178 21.30 0.27 50.80
N GLN A 179 21.19 -0.90 51.42
CA GLN A 179 20.79 -2.15 50.75
C GLN A 179 19.37 -2.07 50.17
N ILE A 180 18.41 -1.52 50.91
CA ILE A 180 17.04 -1.28 50.42
C ILE A 180 17.05 -0.34 49.20
N SER A 181 17.91 0.69 49.21
CA SER A 181 18.04 1.63 48.08
C SER A 181 18.61 0.93 46.84
N GLN A 182 19.64 0.09 47.00
CA GLN A 182 20.22 -0.72 45.92
C GLN A 182 19.20 -1.70 45.31
N LEU A 183 18.52 -2.48 46.16
CA LEU A 183 17.51 -3.45 45.71
C LEU A 183 16.32 -2.79 45.00
N ASN A 184 15.91 -1.59 45.41
CA ASN A 184 14.89 -0.83 44.69
C ASN A 184 15.38 -0.34 43.31
N GLN A 185 16.65 0.05 43.18
CA GLN A 185 17.24 0.41 41.89
C GLN A 185 17.35 -0.80 40.95
N GLU A 186 17.82 -1.95 41.45
CA GLU A 186 17.86 -3.20 40.69
C GLU A 186 16.46 -3.65 40.23
N LYS A 187 15.47 -3.58 41.11
CA LYS A 187 14.07 -3.85 40.79
C LYS A 187 13.56 -2.95 39.65
N ASN A 188 13.80 -1.64 39.72
CA ASN A 188 13.35 -0.70 38.69
C ASN A 188 14.02 -1.03 37.33
N ASN A 189 15.34 -1.24 37.32
CA ASN A 189 16.08 -1.64 36.12
C ASN A 189 15.54 -2.95 35.51
N LEU A 190 15.17 -3.93 36.34
CA LEU A 190 14.56 -5.19 35.89
C LEU A 190 13.15 -4.98 35.33
N GLN A 191 12.35 -4.07 35.90
CA GLN A 191 11.02 -3.74 35.37
C GLN A 191 11.10 -3.03 34.01
N GLU A 192 12.03 -2.10 33.82
CA GLU A 192 12.28 -1.45 32.52
C GLU A 192 12.70 -2.46 31.44
N ASN A 193 13.64 -3.35 31.77
CA ASN A 193 14.06 -4.44 30.88
C ASN A 193 12.90 -5.38 30.50
N LEU A 194 12.01 -5.70 31.46
CA LEU A 194 10.84 -6.56 31.21
C LEU A 194 9.84 -5.90 30.25
N ILE A 195 9.53 -4.61 30.44
CA ILE A 195 8.68 -3.81 29.53
C ILE A 195 9.28 -3.75 28.12
N GLN A 196 10.60 -3.58 28.02
CA GLN A 196 11.30 -3.57 26.73
C GLN A 196 11.27 -4.94 26.03
N ILE A 197 11.41 -6.04 26.78
CA ILE A 197 11.28 -7.41 26.26
C ILE A 197 9.85 -7.69 25.79
N GLU A 198 8.84 -7.31 26.57
CA GLU A 198 7.43 -7.47 26.19
C GLU A 198 7.10 -6.69 24.91
N THR A 199 7.57 -5.44 24.82
CA THR A 199 7.42 -4.61 23.61
C THR A 199 8.05 -5.28 22.38
N ASN A 200 9.24 -5.86 22.53
CA ASN A 200 9.92 -6.60 21.46
C ASN A 200 9.16 -7.88 21.06
N ILE A 201 8.59 -8.61 22.02
CA ILE A 201 7.75 -9.80 21.75
C ILE A 201 6.48 -9.42 20.98
N GLN A 202 5.80 -8.34 21.33
CA GLN A 202 4.60 -7.90 20.59
C GLN A 202 4.96 -7.45 19.16
N LYS A 203 6.09 -6.77 18.96
CA LYS A 203 6.59 -6.42 17.63
C LYS A 203 6.91 -7.65 16.78
N LEU A 204 7.56 -8.66 17.37
CA LEU A 204 7.85 -9.93 16.69
C LEU A 204 6.58 -10.70 16.32
N LYS A 205 5.54 -10.72 17.18
CA LYS A 205 4.23 -11.30 16.85
C LYS A 205 3.56 -10.61 15.67
N PHE A 206 3.63 -9.27 15.60
CA PHE A 206 3.09 -8.52 14.45
C PHE A 206 3.84 -8.87 13.15
N GLN A 207 5.18 -8.92 13.19
CA GLN A 207 6.00 -9.33 12.05
C GLN A 207 5.71 -10.78 11.63
N GLN A 208 5.55 -11.71 12.57
CA GLN A 208 5.17 -13.10 12.31
C GLN A 208 3.81 -13.20 11.61
N LYS A 209 2.80 -12.43 12.05
CA LYS A 209 1.48 -12.40 11.40
C LYS A 209 1.58 -11.87 9.96
N SER A 210 2.33 -10.79 9.74
CA SER A 210 2.56 -10.23 8.40
C SER A 210 3.23 -11.23 7.44
N LEU A 211 4.19 -12.02 7.93
CA LEU A 211 4.87 -13.04 7.12
C LEU A 211 3.98 -14.26 6.82
N ILE A 212 3.03 -14.59 7.71
CA ILE A 212 2.02 -15.62 7.46
C ILE A 212 1.05 -15.16 6.37
N GLU A 213 0.56 -13.92 6.45
CA GLU A 213 -0.32 -13.33 5.43
C GLU A 213 0.36 -13.18 4.07
N GLU A 214 1.66 -12.85 4.05
CA GLU A 214 2.46 -12.81 2.81
C GLU A 214 2.66 -14.22 2.22
N LYS A 215 2.97 -15.22 3.07
CA LYS A 215 3.10 -16.63 2.64
C LYS A 215 1.80 -17.14 2.03
N GLU A 216 0.66 -16.91 2.68
CA GLU A 216 -0.65 -17.34 2.19
C GLU A 216 -0.98 -16.69 0.83
N GLN A 217 -0.65 -15.40 0.64
CA GLN A 217 -0.78 -14.73 -0.66
C GLN A 217 0.15 -15.29 -1.74
N LEU A 218 1.33 -15.81 -1.38
CA LEU A 218 2.27 -16.42 -2.32
C LEU A 218 1.85 -17.84 -2.72
N GLU A 219 1.32 -18.63 -1.79
CA GLU A 219 0.76 -19.96 -2.07
C GLU A 219 -0.46 -19.85 -3.01
N ASN A 220 -1.42 -18.97 -2.72
CA ASN A 220 -2.55 -18.71 -3.62
C ASN A 220 -2.12 -18.27 -5.05
N LYS A 221 -1.03 -17.50 -5.17
CA LYS A 221 -0.48 -17.10 -6.49
C LYS A 221 0.22 -18.26 -7.20
N LEU A 222 0.86 -19.17 -6.47
CA LEU A 222 1.50 -20.37 -7.01
C LEU A 222 0.46 -21.35 -7.55
N ASP A 223 -0.58 -21.64 -6.77
CA ASP A 223 -1.67 -22.55 -7.15
C ASP A 223 -2.38 -22.05 -8.43
N GLN A 224 -2.73 -20.76 -8.47
CA GLN A 224 -3.30 -20.14 -9.68
C GLN A 224 -2.34 -20.20 -10.87
N SER A 225 -1.02 -20.10 -10.65
CA SER A 225 -0.03 -20.21 -11.72
C SER A 225 0.10 -21.65 -12.25
N GLN A 226 -0.07 -22.66 -11.40
CA GLN A 226 -0.11 -24.07 -11.81
C GLN A 226 -1.37 -24.38 -12.64
N ILE A 227 -2.55 -23.93 -12.19
CA ILE A 227 -3.80 -24.06 -12.94
C ILE A 227 -3.69 -23.39 -14.32
N ASN A 228 -3.10 -22.19 -14.39
CA ASN A 228 -2.87 -21.50 -15.66
C ASN A 228 -1.90 -22.27 -16.57
N TYR A 229 -0.86 -22.90 -16.01
CA TYR A 229 0.09 -23.72 -16.78
C TYR A 229 -0.59 -24.97 -17.38
N GLU A 230 -1.39 -25.70 -16.60
CA GLU A 230 -2.12 -26.87 -17.09
C GLU A 230 -3.12 -26.51 -18.21
N GLN A 231 -3.79 -25.36 -18.11
CA GLN A 231 -4.67 -24.85 -19.16
C GLN A 231 -3.91 -24.54 -20.45
N ILE A 232 -2.73 -23.91 -20.36
CA ILE A 232 -1.87 -23.61 -21.52
C ILE A 232 -1.36 -24.91 -22.17
N GLU A 233 -1.02 -25.94 -21.39
CA GLU A 233 -0.60 -27.25 -21.91
C GLU A 233 -1.75 -27.95 -22.65
N GLN A 234 -2.97 -27.93 -22.11
CA GLN A 234 -4.17 -28.46 -22.78
C GLN A 234 -4.51 -27.68 -24.07
N GLU A 235 -4.43 -26.34 -24.06
CA GLU A 235 -4.71 -25.51 -25.23
C GLU A 235 -3.65 -25.71 -26.34
N LYS A 236 -2.38 -25.87 -25.95
CA LYS A 236 -1.27 -26.23 -26.86
C LYS A 236 -1.53 -27.55 -27.60
N ASP A 237 -1.95 -28.59 -26.90
CA ASP A 237 -2.24 -29.89 -27.51
C ASP A 237 -3.51 -29.82 -28.40
N LEU A 238 -4.53 -29.05 -28.01
CA LEU A 238 -5.73 -28.80 -28.81
C LEU A 238 -5.40 -28.03 -30.11
N LEU A 239 -4.53 -27.02 -30.03
CA LEU A 239 -3.99 -26.29 -31.18
C LEU A 239 -3.14 -27.18 -32.10
N TYR A 240 -2.34 -28.08 -31.56
CA TYR A 240 -1.56 -29.05 -32.35
C TYR A 240 -2.47 -29.96 -33.17
N ASN A 241 -3.52 -30.52 -32.54
CA ASN A 241 -4.52 -31.33 -33.22
C ASN A 241 -5.28 -30.55 -34.32
N MET A 242 -5.64 -29.28 -34.07
CA MET A 242 -6.22 -28.41 -35.10
C MET A 242 -5.25 -28.15 -36.27
N MET A 243 -3.96 -27.95 -35.98
CA MET A 243 -2.94 -27.71 -37.01
C MET A 243 -2.70 -28.96 -37.88
N GLU A 244 -2.74 -30.16 -37.30
CA GLU A 244 -2.70 -31.40 -38.10
C GLU A 244 -3.94 -31.52 -39.00
N GLY A 245 -5.14 -31.30 -38.47
CA GLY A 245 -6.39 -31.31 -39.25
C GLY A 245 -6.37 -30.31 -40.42
N LEU A 246 -5.85 -29.10 -40.21
CA LEU A 246 -5.65 -28.09 -41.25
C LEU A 246 -4.63 -28.56 -42.31
N SER A 247 -3.52 -29.16 -41.90
CA SER A 247 -2.51 -29.73 -42.81
C SER A 247 -3.08 -30.85 -43.68
N GLN A 248 -3.87 -31.78 -43.11
CA GLN A 248 -4.56 -32.83 -43.84
C GLN A 248 -5.58 -32.24 -44.85
N ASN A 249 -6.33 -31.22 -44.46
CA ASN A 249 -7.30 -30.53 -45.33
C ASN A 249 -6.61 -29.75 -46.47
N GLN A 250 -5.46 -29.12 -46.20
CA GLN A 250 -4.63 -28.47 -47.23
C GLN A 250 -4.09 -29.50 -48.24
N LYS A 251 -3.66 -30.68 -47.77
CA LYS A 251 -3.21 -31.80 -48.61
C LYS A 251 -4.33 -32.33 -49.52
N LEU A 252 -5.55 -32.44 -49.01
CA LEU A 252 -6.76 -32.74 -49.79
C LEU A 252 -7.05 -31.65 -50.84
N THR A 253 -7.01 -30.38 -50.42
CA THR A 253 -7.24 -29.22 -51.30
C THR A 253 -6.25 -29.17 -52.47
N ILE A 254 -4.96 -29.42 -52.22
CA ILE A 254 -3.92 -29.51 -53.27
C ILE A 254 -4.22 -30.68 -54.22
N LYS A 255 -4.58 -31.86 -53.70
CA LYS A 255 -4.93 -33.04 -54.49
C LYS A 255 -6.14 -32.79 -55.40
N LEU A 256 -7.15 -32.06 -54.91
CA LEU A 256 -8.37 -31.72 -55.65
C LEU A 256 -8.11 -30.63 -56.71
N LYS A 257 -7.35 -29.58 -56.37
CA LYS A 257 -6.88 -28.54 -57.30
C LYS A 257 -6.05 -29.14 -58.45
N ASN A 258 -5.23 -30.15 -58.17
CA ASN A 258 -4.44 -30.87 -59.17
C ASN A 258 -5.28 -31.81 -60.05
N LYS A 259 -6.43 -32.34 -59.58
CA LYS A 259 -7.40 -33.01 -60.44
C LYS A 259 -8.05 -32.02 -61.41
N LEU A 260 -8.63 -30.94 -60.88
CA LEU A 260 -9.32 -29.91 -61.68
C LEU A 260 -8.39 -29.30 -62.75
N LYS A 261 -7.11 -29.06 -62.43
CA LYS A 261 -6.14 -28.55 -63.42
C LYS A 261 -5.89 -29.53 -64.58
N LYS A 262 -5.91 -30.85 -64.34
CA LYS A 262 -5.80 -31.86 -65.42
C LYS A 262 -7.07 -31.91 -66.28
N GLU A 263 -8.23 -31.80 -65.64
CA GLU A 263 -9.54 -31.83 -66.30
C GLU A 263 -9.77 -30.60 -67.18
N ILE A 264 -9.39 -29.40 -66.72
CA ILE A 264 -9.40 -28.17 -67.54
C ILE A 264 -8.56 -28.35 -68.81
N VAL A 265 -7.33 -28.85 -68.71
CA VAL A 265 -6.45 -29.07 -69.89
C VAL A 265 -7.06 -30.10 -70.87
N GLN A 266 -7.77 -31.10 -70.38
CA GLN A 266 -8.50 -32.05 -71.23
C GLN A 266 -9.71 -31.41 -71.94
N LEU A 267 -10.42 -30.48 -71.27
CA LEU A 267 -11.54 -29.74 -71.86
C LEU A 267 -11.08 -28.69 -72.88
N GLU A 268 -9.98 -27.97 -72.59
CA GLU A 268 -9.32 -27.05 -73.52
C GLU A 268 -8.92 -27.77 -74.82
N GLN A 269 -8.31 -28.96 -74.71
CA GLN A 269 -7.95 -29.76 -75.90
C GLN A 269 -9.17 -30.27 -76.68
N LYS A 270 -10.26 -30.65 -76.00
CA LYS A 270 -11.53 -31.03 -76.68
C LYS A 270 -12.11 -29.85 -77.46
N LEU A 271 -12.15 -28.66 -76.86
CA LEU A 271 -12.66 -27.44 -77.50
C LEU A 271 -11.86 -27.08 -78.76
N ILE A 272 -10.52 -27.18 -78.70
CA ILE A 272 -9.65 -26.97 -79.87
C ILE A 272 -9.99 -27.95 -81.00
N ASN A 273 -10.24 -29.22 -80.68
CA ASN A 273 -10.61 -30.24 -81.67
C ASN A 273 -11.99 -29.95 -82.28
N GLU A 274 -12.97 -29.51 -81.49
CA GLU A 274 -14.30 -29.11 -81.97
C GLU A 274 -14.25 -27.87 -82.89
N GLU A 275 -13.44 -26.86 -82.55
CA GLU A 275 -13.24 -25.69 -83.41
C GLU A 275 -12.57 -26.07 -84.75
N GLN A 276 -11.61 -27.01 -84.75
CA GLN A 276 -11.00 -27.53 -85.98
C GLN A 276 -12.01 -28.28 -86.86
N ILE A 277 -12.83 -29.16 -86.29
CA ILE A 277 -13.91 -29.88 -87.01
C ILE A 277 -14.91 -28.87 -87.60
N LYS A 278 -15.34 -27.88 -86.81
CA LYS A 278 -16.23 -26.81 -87.26
C LYS A 278 -15.65 -26.00 -88.43
N MET A 279 -14.34 -25.71 -88.40
CA MET A 279 -13.64 -25.04 -89.51
C MET A 279 -13.61 -25.90 -90.78
N GLN A 280 -13.26 -27.19 -90.67
CA GLN A 280 -13.23 -28.14 -91.80
C GLN A 280 -14.62 -28.32 -92.43
N LEU A 281 -15.68 -28.45 -91.61
CA LEU A 281 -17.06 -28.52 -92.09
C LEU A 281 -17.47 -27.23 -92.81
N THR A 282 -17.11 -26.05 -92.28
CA THR A 282 -17.39 -24.75 -92.91
C THR A 282 -16.71 -24.63 -94.28
N GLN A 283 -15.44 -25.02 -94.39
CA GLN A 283 -14.70 -25.05 -95.65
C GLN A 283 -15.33 -26.03 -96.66
N THR A 284 -15.70 -27.23 -96.20
CA THR A 284 -16.34 -28.26 -97.04
C THR A 284 -17.69 -27.80 -97.58
N LEU A 285 -18.50 -27.11 -96.76
CA LEU A 285 -19.77 -26.51 -97.20
C LEU A 285 -19.54 -25.41 -98.24
N GLN A 286 -18.57 -24.51 -98.04
CA GLN A 286 -18.24 -23.47 -99.02
C GLN A 286 -17.79 -24.06 -100.36
N ILE A 287 -17.00 -25.12 -100.36
CA ILE A 287 -16.57 -25.82 -101.59
C ILE A 287 -17.79 -26.41 -102.33
N LYS A 288 -18.73 -27.03 -101.61
CA LYS A 288 -19.98 -27.56 -102.21
C LYS A 288 -20.89 -26.44 -102.75
N GLU A 289 -21.04 -25.35 -102.00
CA GLU A 289 -21.84 -24.17 -102.39
C GLU A 289 -21.26 -23.52 -103.67
N ASN A 290 -19.94 -23.32 -103.73
CA ASN A 290 -19.26 -22.86 -104.94
C ASN A 290 -19.47 -23.81 -106.14
N ARG A 291 -19.39 -25.12 -105.91
CA ARG A 291 -19.56 -26.12 -106.99
C ARG A 291 -21.01 -26.21 -107.49
N ILE A 292 -22.01 -25.94 -106.64
CA ILE A 292 -23.40 -25.79 -107.08
C ILE A 292 -23.52 -24.58 -108.03
N ASN A 293 -22.96 -23.43 -107.64
CA ASN A 293 -22.99 -22.21 -108.47
C ASN A 293 -22.30 -22.43 -109.84
N GLU A 294 -21.18 -23.15 -109.90
CA GLU A 294 -20.53 -23.55 -111.17
C GLU A 294 -21.45 -24.41 -112.07
N LEU A 295 -22.26 -25.28 -111.48
CA LEU A 295 -23.14 -26.19 -112.23
C LEU A 295 -24.41 -25.46 -112.70
N GLU A 296 -24.97 -24.56 -111.89
CA GLU A 296 -26.08 -23.69 -112.32
C GLU A 296 -25.66 -22.77 -113.48
N GLN A 297 -24.46 -22.18 -113.43
CA GLN A 297 -23.91 -21.40 -114.56
C GLN A 297 -23.73 -22.24 -115.83
N LYS A 298 -23.25 -23.49 -115.71
CA LYS A 298 -23.10 -24.40 -116.87
C LYS A 298 -24.45 -24.79 -117.47
N LEU A 299 -25.49 -25.00 -116.64
CA LEU A 299 -26.84 -25.30 -117.11
C LEU A 299 -27.43 -24.12 -117.90
N ILE A 300 -27.33 -22.90 -117.36
CA ILE A 300 -27.79 -21.68 -118.04
C ILE A 300 -27.09 -21.50 -119.40
N LYS A 301 -25.78 -21.75 -119.48
CA LYS A 301 -25.05 -21.71 -120.76
C LYS A 301 -25.54 -22.76 -121.75
N LEU A 302 -25.82 -23.99 -121.31
CA LEU A 302 -26.31 -25.06 -122.18
C LEU A 302 -27.73 -24.77 -122.71
N ASP A 303 -28.62 -24.23 -121.87
CA ASP A 303 -29.94 -23.75 -122.29
C ASP A 303 -29.81 -22.64 -123.36
N TYR A 304 -28.91 -21.67 -123.17
CA TYR A 304 -28.63 -20.62 -124.16
C TYR A 304 -28.11 -21.18 -125.50
N GLU A 305 -27.12 -22.08 -125.45
CA GLU A 305 -26.60 -22.74 -126.65
C GLU A 305 -27.66 -23.59 -127.37
N ARG A 306 -28.64 -24.16 -126.65
CA ARG A 306 -29.78 -24.86 -127.24
C ARG A 306 -30.78 -23.90 -127.87
N ILE A 307 -31.07 -22.77 -127.21
CA ILE A 307 -31.95 -21.71 -127.74
C ILE A 307 -31.42 -21.17 -129.08
N ILE A 308 -30.12 -20.87 -129.20
CA ILE A 308 -29.51 -20.44 -130.48
C ILE A 308 -29.74 -21.50 -131.56
N LYS A 309 -29.37 -22.76 -131.29
CA LYS A 309 -29.51 -23.88 -132.25
C LYS A 309 -30.96 -24.12 -132.67
N LEU A 310 -31.94 -23.87 -131.79
CA LEU A 310 -33.37 -23.94 -132.12
C LEU A 310 -33.83 -22.72 -132.94
N ILE A 311 -33.33 -21.51 -132.64
CA ILE A 311 -33.62 -20.29 -133.41
C ILE A 311 -33.09 -20.40 -134.84
N ASP A 312 -31.89 -20.95 -135.04
CA ASP A 312 -31.30 -21.08 -136.38
C ASP A 312 -32.04 -22.13 -137.21
N LYS A 313 -32.33 -23.32 -136.65
CA LYS A 313 -33.23 -24.30 -137.28
C LYS A 313 -34.61 -23.75 -137.61
N LYS A 314 -35.14 -22.83 -136.78
CA LYS A 314 -36.39 -22.14 -137.07
C LYS A 314 -36.27 -21.24 -138.30
N LYS A 315 -35.13 -20.60 -138.57
CA LYS A 315 -34.90 -19.80 -139.79
C LYS A 315 -34.90 -20.73 -141.01
N GLU A 316 -34.07 -21.77 -140.98
CA GLU A 316 -33.96 -22.79 -142.03
C GLU A 316 -35.34 -23.34 -142.44
N LEU A 317 -36.16 -23.73 -141.46
CA LEU A 317 -37.48 -24.29 -141.75
C LEU A 317 -38.49 -23.24 -142.28
N ASN A 318 -38.37 -21.97 -141.90
CA ASN A 318 -39.18 -20.89 -142.48
C ASN A 318 -38.77 -20.57 -143.93
N GLU A 319 -37.51 -20.78 -144.30
CA GLU A 319 -37.02 -20.60 -145.68
C GLU A 319 -37.53 -21.72 -146.59
N ILE A 320 -37.48 -22.97 -146.12
CA ILE A 320 -38.11 -24.12 -146.78
C ILE A 320 -39.62 -23.92 -146.93
N GLU A 321 -40.32 -23.45 -145.88
CA GLU A 321 -41.77 -23.21 -145.95
C GLU A 321 -42.13 -22.11 -146.98
N LYS A 322 -41.33 -21.05 -147.09
CA LYS A 322 -41.48 -20.03 -148.16
C LYS A 322 -41.26 -20.61 -149.55
N GLU A 323 -40.25 -21.46 -149.74
CA GLU A 323 -39.97 -22.09 -151.02
C GLU A 323 -41.14 -22.99 -151.47
N LEU A 324 -41.67 -23.81 -150.56
CA LEU A 324 -42.85 -24.65 -150.82
C LEU A 324 -44.11 -23.81 -151.12
N VAL A 325 -44.29 -22.66 -150.47
CA VAL A 325 -45.37 -21.71 -150.79
C VAL A 325 -45.21 -21.12 -152.19
N ASN A 326 -43.99 -20.70 -152.57
CA ASN A 326 -43.72 -20.15 -153.90
C ASN A 326 -44.04 -21.17 -155.00
N LYS A 327 -43.60 -22.42 -154.84
CA LYS A 327 -43.88 -23.53 -155.77
C LYS A 327 -45.39 -23.77 -155.96
N LEU A 328 -46.18 -23.69 -154.88
CA LEU A 328 -47.65 -23.79 -154.95
C LEU A 328 -48.29 -22.65 -155.75
N THR A 329 -47.78 -21.41 -155.65
CA THR A 329 -48.24 -20.29 -156.50
C THR A 329 -47.80 -20.36 -157.97
N CYS A 330 -46.76 -21.14 -158.29
CA CYS A 330 -46.32 -21.37 -159.67
C CYS A 330 -47.06 -22.51 -160.39
N GLY A 331 -47.96 -23.23 -159.69
CA GLY A 331 -48.80 -24.28 -160.30
C GLY A 331 -48.15 -25.68 -160.36
N GLU A 332 -47.12 -25.94 -159.56
CA GLU A 332 -46.49 -27.27 -159.46
C GLU A 332 -47.39 -28.33 -158.78
N ASN A 333 -46.96 -29.60 -158.81
CA ASN A 333 -47.76 -30.78 -158.44
C ASN A 333 -48.34 -30.72 -157.00
N THR A 334 -49.60 -30.30 -156.89
CA THR A 334 -50.17 -29.75 -155.66
C THR A 334 -50.31 -30.73 -154.49
N LYS A 335 -50.57 -32.01 -154.75
CA LYS A 335 -50.88 -33.02 -153.71
C LYS A 335 -49.68 -33.43 -152.86
N GLU A 336 -48.49 -33.45 -153.44
CA GLU A 336 -47.28 -33.91 -152.75
C GLU A 336 -46.66 -32.77 -151.94
N ILE A 337 -46.58 -31.58 -152.54
CA ILE A 337 -46.12 -30.34 -151.89
C ILE A 337 -47.03 -29.98 -150.69
N HIS A 338 -48.34 -30.26 -150.75
CA HIS A 338 -49.22 -30.10 -149.57
C HIS A 338 -48.84 -31.02 -148.40
N LYS A 339 -48.53 -32.29 -148.65
CA LYS A 339 -48.12 -33.24 -147.58
C LYS A 339 -46.78 -32.83 -146.96
N GLU A 340 -45.82 -32.40 -147.78
CA GLU A 340 -44.54 -31.91 -147.28
C GLU A 340 -44.72 -30.64 -146.45
N LYS A 341 -45.56 -29.71 -146.90
CA LYS A 341 -45.91 -28.49 -146.15
C LYS A 341 -46.60 -28.83 -144.82
N GLU A 342 -47.53 -29.78 -144.77
CA GLU A 342 -48.16 -30.24 -143.52
C GLU A 342 -47.14 -30.86 -142.56
N ALA A 343 -46.23 -31.70 -143.06
CA ALA A 343 -45.16 -32.29 -142.26
C ALA A 343 -44.20 -31.23 -141.70
N LYS A 344 -43.77 -30.27 -142.53
CA LYS A 344 -42.92 -29.14 -142.10
C LYS A 344 -43.66 -28.20 -141.15
N GLN A 345 -44.97 -27.98 -141.34
CA GLN A 345 -45.77 -27.21 -140.40
C GLN A 345 -45.86 -27.90 -139.03
N LYS A 346 -45.94 -29.24 -138.98
CA LYS A 346 -45.88 -30.02 -137.74
C LYS A 346 -44.52 -29.90 -137.05
N GLU A 347 -43.43 -30.11 -137.79
CA GLU A 347 -42.04 -29.95 -137.29
C GLU A 347 -41.80 -28.54 -136.74
N MET A 348 -42.27 -27.50 -137.45
CA MET A 348 -42.26 -26.11 -137.00
C MET A 348 -43.03 -25.91 -135.67
N ASN A 349 -44.14 -26.60 -135.45
CA ASN A 349 -44.94 -26.47 -134.24
C ASN A 349 -44.34 -27.23 -133.05
N GLU A 350 -43.74 -28.39 -133.28
CA GLU A 350 -42.95 -29.11 -132.28
C GLU A 350 -41.71 -28.30 -131.87
N LEU A 351 -40.99 -27.71 -132.82
CA LEU A 351 -39.84 -26.84 -132.57
C LEU A 351 -40.24 -25.54 -131.85
N LYS A 352 -41.38 -24.92 -132.17
CA LYS A 352 -41.94 -23.79 -131.41
C LYS A 352 -42.20 -24.19 -129.95
N GLN A 353 -42.75 -25.37 -129.69
CA GLN A 353 -42.96 -25.86 -128.32
C GLN A 353 -41.64 -26.15 -127.58
N GLU A 354 -40.64 -26.73 -128.25
CA GLU A 354 -39.32 -26.96 -127.62
C GLU A 354 -38.65 -25.62 -127.29
N LEU A 355 -38.62 -24.67 -128.22
CA LEU A 355 -38.05 -23.35 -128.02
C LEU A 355 -38.73 -22.60 -126.86
N LEU A 356 -40.06 -22.69 -126.72
CA LEU A 356 -40.78 -22.14 -125.57
C LEU A 356 -40.38 -22.82 -124.26
N LYS A 357 -40.28 -24.15 -124.23
CA LYS A 357 -39.86 -24.91 -123.02
C LYS A 357 -38.42 -24.57 -122.61
N THR A 358 -37.46 -24.54 -123.54
CA THR A 358 -36.06 -24.18 -123.23
C THR A 358 -35.92 -22.72 -122.86
N SER A 359 -36.66 -21.80 -123.50
CA SER A 359 -36.65 -20.36 -123.11
C SER A 359 -37.23 -20.13 -121.72
N ALA A 360 -38.28 -20.88 -121.35
CA ALA A 360 -38.82 -20.86 -119.99
C ALA A 360 -37.82 -21.44 -118.98
N SER A 361 -37.15 -22.56 -119.29
CA SER A 361 -36.07 -23.14 -118.48
C SER A 361 -34.93 -22.13 -118.25
N TYR A 362 -34.41 -21.55 -119.33
CA TYR A 362 -33.34 -20.54 -119.31
C TYR A 362 -33.67 -19.37 -118.39
N ASN A 363 -34.85 -18.76 -118.56
CA ASN A 363 -35.27 -17.62 -117.77
C ASN A 363 -35.56 -18.01 -116.31
N ALA A 364 -36.14 -19.19 -116.04
CA ALA A 364 -36.36 -19.67 -114.68
C ALA A 364 -35.04 -19.96 -113.94
N ASN A 365 -34.08 -20.61 -114.61
CA ASN A 365 -32.74 -20.90 -114.07
C ASN A 365 -31.97 -19.60 -113.74
N ARG A 366 -32.06 -18.58 -114.60
CA ARG A 366 -31.47 -17.25 -114.38
C ARG A 366 -32.15 -16.48 -113.25
N LYS A 367 -33.49 -16.43 -113.22
CA LYS A 367 -34.25 -15.86 -112.09
C LYS A 367 -33.82 -16.51 -110.76
N LYS A 368 -33.77 -17.85 -110.71
CA LYS A 368 -33.31 -18.63 -109.55
C LYS A 368 -31.87 -18.29 -109.15
N GLN A 369 -30.95 -18.13 -110.10
CA GLN A 369 -29.56 -17.74 -109.83
C GLN A 369 -29.47 -16.37 -109.12
N ILE A 370 -30.27 -15.39 -109.54
CA ILE A 370 -30.33 -14.07 -108.88
C ILE A 370 -30.83 -14.22 -107.43
N PHE A 371 -31.91 -14.95 -107.19
CA PHE A 371 -32.44 -15.21 -105.83
C PHE A 371 -31.45 -15.98 -104.95
N ASN A 372 -30.81 -17.04 -105.49
CA ASN A 372 -29.75 -17.79 -104.80
C ASN A 372 -28.65 -16.83 -104.33
N GLN A 373 -28.20 -15.92 -105.21
CA GLN A 373 -27.10 -15.02 -104.88
C GLN A 373 -27.52 -13.86 -103.95
N ALA A 374 -28.76 -13.37 -104.05
CA ALA A 374 -29.33 -12.42 -103.09
C ALA A 374 -29.40 -13.02 -101.68
N ASN A 375 -29.85 -14.27 -101.56
CA ASN A 375 -29.83 -15.02 -100.29
C ASN A 375 -28.42 -15.27 -99.77
N ASN A 376 -27.46 -15.63 -100.63
CA ASN A 376 -26.06 -15.78 -100.25
C ASN A 376 -25.47 -14.47 -99.70
N PHE A 377 -25.83 -13.32 -100.29
CA PHE A 377 -25.42 -12.01 -99.77
C PHE A 377 -26.08 -11.69 -98.42
N LEU A 378 -27.38 -11.91 -98.25
CA LEU A 378 -28.05 -11.74 -96.94
C LEU A 378 -27.45 -12.66 -95.87
N LYS A 379 -27.18 -13.93 -96.18
CA LYS A 379 -26.51 -14.91 -95.32
C LYS A 379 -25.13 -14.39 -94.88
N ALA A 380 -24.36 -13.81 -95.80
CA ALA A 380 -23.08 -13.18 -95.49
C ALA A 380 -23.21 -11.90 -94.63
N LYS A 381 -24.16 -11.02 -94.95
CA LYS A 381 -24.45 -9.78 -94.20
C LYS A 381 -24.90 -10.09 -92.76
N CYS A 382 -25.74 -11.12 -92.58
CA CYS A 382 -26.15 -11.64 -91.28
C CYS A 382 -24.95 -12.14 -90.45
N ASN A 383 -24.12 -13.01 -91.04
CA ASN A 383 -22.92 -13.53 -90.39
C ASN A 383 -21.94 -12.41 -90.00
N PHE A 384 -21.77 -11.40 -90.85
CA PHE A 384 -20.97 -10.21 -90.54
C PHE A 384 -21.54 -9.41 -89.36
N LEU A 385 -22.87 -9.21 -89.28
CA LEU A 385 -23.51 -8.50 -88.16
C LEU A 385 -23.33 -9.23 -86.83
N ILE A 386 -23.51 -10.55 -86.80
CA ILE A 386 -23.27 -11.39 -85.61
C ILE A 386 -21.79 -11.29 -85.18
N TRP A 387 -20.87 -11.43 -86.14
CA TRP A 387 -19.44 -11.35 -85.86
C TRP A 387 -19.01 -9.96 -85.39
N ARG A 388 -19.62 -8.89 -85.92
CA ARG A 388 -19.43 -7.51 -85.48
C ARG A 388 -19.93 -7.26 -84.05
N GLU A 389 -21.03 -7.88 -83.63
CA GLU A 389 -21.44 -7.88 -82.22
C GLU A 389 -20.38 -8.52 -81.31
N GLU A 390 -19.84 -9.67 -81.70
CA GLU A 390 -18.77 -10.32 -80.93
C GLU A 390 -17.51 -9.44 -80.87
N ALA A 391 -17.11 -8.83 -81.98
CA ALA A 391 -15.98 -7.91 -82.03
C ALA A 391 -16.20 -6.73 -81.08
N ILE A 392 -17.36 -6.08 -81.10
CA ILE A 392 -17.70 -4.99 -80.17
C ILE A 392 -17.62 -5.47 -78.70
N LYS A 393 -18.16 -6.65 -78.37
CA LYS A 393 -18.09 -7.23 -77.01
C LYS A 393 -16.64 -7.48 -76.58
N LYS A 394 -15.80 -8.04 -77.46
CA LYS A 394 -14.39 -8.37 -77.20
C LYS A 394 -13.52 -7.11 -77.09
N LEU A 395 -13.70 -6.11 -77.97
CA LEU A 395 -13.05 -4.80 -77.91
C LEU A 395 -13.45 -4.02 -76.63
N GLN A 396 -14.74 -4.03 -76.27
CA GLN A 396 -15.24 -3.42 -75.04
C GLN A 396 -14.61 -4.06 -73.79
N ASN A 397 -14.44 -5.39 -73.77
CA ASN A 397 -13.75 -6.07 -72.68
C ASN A 397 -12.27 -5.65 -72.58
N CYS A 398 -11.55 -5.56 -73.69
CA CYS A 398 -10.17 -5.06 -73.72
C CYS A 398 -10.07 -3.63 -73.16
N HIS A 399 -10.94 -2.73 -73.61
CA HIS A 399 -11.05 -1.36 -73.10
C HIS A 399 -11.34 -1.33 -71.59
N ASN A 400 -12.31 -2.12 -71.12
CA ASN A 400 -12.71 -2.16 -69.72
C ASN A 400 -11.60 -2.75 -68.81
N CYS A 401 -10.80 -3.71 -69.30
CA CYS A 401 -9.62 -4.20 -68.60
C CYS A 401 -8.53 -3.12 -68.50
N LEU A 402 -8.30 -2.35 -69.57
CA LEU A 402 -7.35 -1.24 -69.59
C LEU A 402 -7.77 -0.10 -68.64
N GLU A 403 -9.05 0.28 -68.61
CA GLU A 403 -9.60 1.25 -67.65
C GLU A 403 -9.40 0.80 -66.21
N LYS A 404 -9.80 -0.44 -65.87
CA LYS A 404 -9.58 -0.99 -64.51
C LYS A 404 -8.10 -1.00 -64.13
N GLY A 405 -7.21 -1.39 -65.05
CA GLY A 405 -5.76 -1.37 -64.85
C GLY A 405 -5.13 0.02 -64.66
N LYS A 406 -5.84 1.12 -64.97
CA LYS A 406 -5.41 2.47 -64.58
C LYS A 406 -5.69 2.75 -63.10
N ASN A 407 -6.87 2.36 -62.63
CA ASN A 407 -7.51 2.90 -61.42
C ASN A 407 -7.15 2.15 -60.13
N THR A 408 -6.59 0.93 -60.21
CA THR A 408 -6.37 0.05 -59.05
C THR A 408 -4.93 0.02 -58.52
N ILE A 409 -4.01 0.84 -59.03
CA ILE A 409 -2.58 0.80 -58.64
C ILE A 409 -2.04 2.18 -58.28
N GLY A 410 -1.83 2.42 -56.98
CA GLY A 410 -1.07 3.55 -56.45
C GLY A 410 0.42 3.48 -56.82
N PHE A 411 1.06 4.63 -56.99
CA PHE A 411 2.43 4.73 -57.53
C PHE A 411 3.50 4.70 -56.43
N THR A 412 4.28 3.62 -56.34
CA THR A 412 5.46 3.54 -55.45
C THR A 412 6.69 2.82 -56.03
N SER A 413 6.54 1.69 -56.76
CA SER A 413 7.68 0.86 -57.22
C SER A 413 7.92 0.88 -58.74
N ILE A 414 9.18 0.68 -59.15
CA ILE A 414 9.61 0.43 -60.55
C ILE A 414 8.99 -0.87 -61.09
N GLU A 415 8.90 -1.90 -60.25
CA GLU A 415 8.34 -3.21 -60.62
C GLU A 415 6.85 -3.12 -60.98
N ASN A 416 6.12 -2.23 -60.30
CA ASN A 416 4.73 -1.89 -60.63
C ASN A 416 4.63 -1.18 -61.99
N LYS A 417 5.62 -0.37 -62.39
CA LYS A 417 5.67 0.26 -63.72
C LYS A 417 5.88 -0.79 -64.82
N ILE A 418 6.83 -1.73 -64.63
CA ILE A 418 7.08 -2.83 -65.59
C ILE A 418 5.84 -3.71 -65.75
N SER A 419 5.18 -4.05 -64.63
CA SER A 419 3.95 -4.85 -64.62
C SER A 419 2.80 -4.12 -65.34
N LYS A 420 2.64 -2.81 -65.13
CA LYS A 420 1.63 -2.00 -65.82
C LYS A 420 1.88 -1.92 -67.33
N ILE A 421 3.14 -1.82 -67.78
CA ILE A 421 3.50 -1.87 -69.20
C ILE A 421 3.12 -3.21 -69.81
N LYS A 422 3.54 -4.34 -69.21
CA LYS A 422 3.19 -5.69 -69.69
C LYS A 422 1.67 -5.92 -69.75
N PHE A 423 0.92 -5.41 -68.76
CA PHE A 423 -0.54 -5.47 -68.73
C PHE A 423 -1.17 -4.66 -69.87
N THR A 424 -0.75 -3.41 -70.07
CA THR A 424 -1.24 -2.56 -71.17
C THR A 424 -0.96 -3.19 -72.52
N ASP A 425 0.27 -3.63 -72.76
CA ASP A 425 0.71 -4.14 -74.06
C ASP A 425 0.01 -5.45 -74.44
N LYS A 426 -0.38 -6.28 -73.45
CA LYS A 426 -1.24 -7.46 -73.68
C LYS A 426 -2.58 -7.04 -74.30
N TYR A 427 -3.34 -6.17 -73.62
CA TYR A 427 -4.69 -5.81 -74.06
C TYR A 427 -4.70 -4.92 -75.30
N THR A 428 -3.66 -4.10 -75.54
CA THR A 428 -3.50 -3.38 -76.81
C THR A 428 -3.27 -4.34 -77.99
N LYS A 429 -2.44 -5.38 -77.83
CA LYS A 429 -2.26 -6.43 -78.86
C LYS A 429 -3.53 -7.26 -79.08
N GLU A 430 -4.26 -7.58 -78.00
CA GLU A 430 -5.54 -8.28 -78.09
C GLU A 430 -6.58 -7.47 -78.88
N PHE A 431 -6.67 -6.15 -78.61
CA PHE A 431 -7.50 -5.20 -79.35
C PHE A 431 -7.14 -5.19 -80.84
N GLN A 432 -5.85 -5.01 -81.19
CA GLN A 432 -5.35 -5.04 -82.58
C GLN A 432 -5.69 -6.35 -83.31
N ASN A 433 -5.51 -7.49 -82.65
CA ASN A 433 -5.81 -8.81 -83.24
C ASN A 433 -7.30 -9.04 -83.52
N ILE A 434 -8.20 -8.39 -82.78
CA ILE A 434 -9.65 -8.42 -83.06
C ILE A 434 -9.97 -7.56 -84.31
N LEU A 435 -9.27 -6.44 -84.49
CA LEU A 435 -9.48 -5.51 -85.60
C LEU A 435 -8.97 -6.03 -86.95
N VAL A 436 -7.81 -6.69 -86.99
CA VAL A 436 -7.31 -7.34 -88.22
C VAL A 436 -8.36 -8.36 -88.72
N LYS A 437 -8.86 -9.20 -87.81
CA LYS A 437 -9.93 -10.18 -88.09
C LYS A 437 -11.27 -9.52 -88.48
N TYR A 438 -11.51 -8.26 -88.09
CA TYR A 438 -12.67 -7.48 -88.55
C TYR A 438 -12.49 -7.11 -90.01
N ASN A 439 -11.35 -6.53 -90.37
CA ASN A 439 -11.08 -6.07 -91.73
C ASN A 439 -11.11 -7.25 -92.72
N ASP A 440 -10.59 -8.44 -92.34
CA ASP A 440 -10.73 -9.69 -93.11
C ASP A 440 -12.19 -10.05 -93.40
N LYS A 441 -13.08 -9.91 -92.41
CA LYS A 441 -14.50 -10.24 -92.52
C LYS A 441 -15.30 -9.17 -93.27
N SER A 442 -14.92 -7.90 -93.15
CA SER A 442 -15.43 -6.81 -93.95
C SER A 442 -15.10 -7.04 -95.43
N LEU A 443 -13.85 -7.34 -95.74
CA LEU A 443 -13.39 -7.67 -97.11
C LEU A 443 -14.09 -8.90 -97.70
N GLN A 444 -14.41 -9.91 -96.87
CA GLN A 444 -15.22 -11.06 -97.30
C GLN A 444 -16.66 -10.66 -97.69
N LEU A 445 -17.29 -9.73 -96.95
CA LEU A 445 -18.61 -9.20 -97.31
C LEU A 445 -18.55 -8.40 -98.63
N ASN A 446 -17.50 -7.61 -98.84
CA ASN A 446 -17.28 -6.85 -100.09
C ASN A 446 -17.17 -7.78 -101.31
N LYS A 447 -16.47 -8.92 -101.20
CA LYS A 447 -16.38 -9.90 -102.29
C LYS A 447 -17.74 -10.48 -102.66
N ASN A 448 -18.57 -10.82 -101.68
CA ASN A 448 -19.92 -11.36 -101.90
C ASN A 448 -20.87 -10.29 -102.49
N TYR A 449 -20.71 -9.03 -102.07
CA TYR A 449 -21.42 -7.89 -102.64
C TYR A 449 -21.11 -7.70 -104.14
N ASN A 450 -19.83 -7.64 -104.52
CA ASN A 450 -19.42 -7.45 -105.91
C ASN A 450 -19.87 -8.61 -106.81
N PHE A 451 -19.87 -9.84 -106.30
CA PHE A 451 -20.39 -10.98 -107.04
C PHE A 451 -21.92 -10.90 -107.28
N LEU A 452 -22.71 -10.48 -106.28
CA LEU A 452 -24.15 -10.19 -106.50
C LEU A 452 -24.35 -9.10 -107.55
N MET A 453 -23.59 -8.01 -107.47
CA MET A 453 -23.66 -6.90 -108.43
C MET A 453 -23.30 -7.32 -109.87
N ASN A 454 -22.38 -8.26 -110.04
CA ASN A 454 -22.07 -8.81 -111.37
C ASN A 454 -23.19 -9.72 -111.90
N ILE A 455 -23.73 -10.64 -111.08
CA ILE A 455 -24.86 -11.50 -111.48
C ILE A 455 -26.09 -10.67 -111.87
N VAL A 456 -26.42 -9.61 -111.14
CA VAL A 456 -27.55 -8.73 -111.50
C VAL A 456 -27.28 -7.96 -112.82
N LYS A 457 -26.03 -7.54 -113.06
CA LYS A 457 -25.63 -6.89 -114.33
C LYS A 457 -25.67 -7.85 -115.53
N GLU A 458 -25.28 -9.10 -115.35
CA GLU A 458 -25.30 -10.17 -116.37
C GLU A 458 -26.72 -10.62 -116.74
N ASN A 459 -27.72 -10.26 -115.93
CA ASN A 459 -29.12 -10.66 -116.11
C ASN A 459 -30.08 -9.46 -116.24
N LYS A 460 -29.61 -8.32 -116.74
CA LYS A 460 -30.42 -7.09 -116.87
C LYS A 460 -31.69 -7.25 -117.71
N ASP A 461 -31.64 -8.06 -118.76
CA ASP A 461 -32.78 -8.41 -119.63
C ASP A 461 -33.90 -9.19 -118.92
N LEU A 462 -33.71 -9.59 -117.65
CA LEU A 462 -34.78 -9.97 -116.73
C LEU A 462 -35.24 -8.75 -115.92
N ASP A 463 -35.55 -7.65 -116.63
CA ASP A 463 -35.66 -6.27 -116.12
C ASP A 463 -36.36 -6.18 -114.77
N GLU A 464 -37.55 -6.76 -114.66
CA GLU A 464 -38.39 -6.77 -113.45
C GLU A 464 -37.63 -7.24 -112.18
N ILE A 465 -37.07 -8.45 -112.20
CA ILE A 465 -36.44 -9.03 -111.01
C ILE A 465 -35.05 -8.42 -110.78
N SER A 466 -34.29 -8.19 -111.85
CA SER A 466 -32.97 -7.56 -111.74
C SER A 466 -33.09 -6.14 -111.15
N PHE A 467 -34.04 -5.34 -111.62
CA PHE A 467 -34.32 -4.00 -111.07
C PHE A 467 -34.82 -4.05 -109.63
N ILE A 468 -35.72 -4.97 -109.26
CA ILE A 468 -36.19 -5.05 -107.87
C ILE A 468 -35.04 -5.44 -106.93
N ILE A 469 -34.21 -6.43 -107.29
CA ILE A 469 -33.04 -6.83 -106.49
C ILE A 469 -32.00 -5.71 -106.40
N GLU A 470 -31.75 -4.99 -107.51
CA GLU A 470 -30.88 -3.82 -107.56
C GLU A 470 -31.34 -2.71 -106.59
N ASN A 471 -32.65 -2.49 -106.47
CA ASN A 471 -33.25 -1.54 -105.54
C ASN A 471 -33.30 -2.04 -104.07
N ILE A 472 -33.54 -3.33 -103.83
CA ILE A 472 -33.54 -3.91 -102.47
C ILE A 472 -32.18 -3.70 -101.79
N PHE A 473 -31.10 -4.09 -102.48
CA PHE A 473 -29.72 -3.99 -101.97
C PHE A 473 -29.01 -2.68 -102.35
N LYS A 474 -29.74 -1.76 -103.00
CA LYS A 474 -29.29 -0.40 -103.37
C LYS A 474 -27.98 -0.38 -104.16
N LEU A 475 -27.79 -1.32 -105.09
CA LEU A 475 -26.45 -1.67 -105.63
C LEU A 475 -25.72 -0.49 -106.30
N ASN A 476 -26.42 0.51 -106.84
CA ASN A 476 -25.80 1.72 -107.41
C ASN A 476 -25.36 2.77 -106.36
N SER A 477 -25.67 2.57 -105.07
CA SER A 477 -25.35 3.50 -103.98
C SER A 477 -24.78 2.82 -102.72
N PHE A 478 -24.48 1.52 -102.80
CA PHE A 478 -23.86 0.78 -101.71
C PHE A 478 -22.46 1.32 -101.42
N ASN A 479 -22.29 1.92 -100.24
CA ASN A 479 -21.02 2.50 -99.81
C ASN A 479 -20.36 1.58 -98.77
N PHE A 480 -19.38 0.80 -99.23
CA PHE A 480 -18.63 -0.13 -98.38
C PHE A 480 -17.85 0.56 -97.24
N ASN A 481 -17.46 1.84 -97.41
CA ASN A 481 -16.78 2.61 -96.36
C ASN A 481 -17.67 2.90 -95.14
N ARG A 482 -18.98 2.56 -95.19
CA ARG A 482 -19.86 2.52 -94.01
C ARG A 482 -19.61 1.32 -93.10
N TYR A 483 -18.85 0.32 -93.56
CA TYR A 483 -18.55 -0.92 -92.84
C TYR A 483 -17.12 -0.91 -92.24
N ASP A 484 -16.20 -0.17 -92.87
CA ASP A 484 -14.81 0.04 -92.43
C ASP A 484 -14.69 1.37 -91.65
N ILE A 485 -14.85 1.31 -90.33
CA ILE A 485 -15.14 2.49 -89.48
C ILE A 485 -13.94 2.90 -88.59
N PHE A 486 -12.82 2.17 -88.63
CA PHE A 486 -11.69 2.43 -87.73
C PHE A 486 -10.93 3.71 -88.11
N LYS A 487 -11.07 4.72 -87.26
CA LYS A 487 -10.53 6.07 -87.43
C LYS A 487 -9.09 6.17 -86.91
N PHE A 488 -8.75 5.39 -85.89
CA PHE A 488 -7.41 5.42 -85.28
C PHE A 488 -6.64 4.12 -85.46
N ALA A 489 -7.30 2.97 -85.30
CA ALA A 489 -6.59 1.71 -85.13
C ALA A 489 -5.95 1.11 -86.40
N ASN A 490 -6.32 1.56 -87.60
CA ASN A 490 -5.65 1.15 -88.86
C ASN A 490 -4.19 1.66 -88.93
N ASN A 491 -3.83 2.75 -88.23
CA ASN A 491 -2.50 3.38 -88.29
C ASN A 491 -1.46 2.72 -87.37
N SER A 492 -1.59 1.42 -87.09
CA SER A 492 -0.79 0.69 -86.09
C SER A 492 -0.04 -0.52 -86.64
N GLN A 493 0.08 -0.69 -87.96
CA GLN A 493 1.06 -1.60 -88.55
C GLN A 493 2.47 -0.97 -88.45
N GLU A 494 3.23 -1.46 -87.48
CA GLU A 494 4.70 -1.60 -87.53
C GLU A 494 5.54 -0.37 -87.95
N GLY A 495 5.55 0.67 -87.11
CA GLY A 495 6.60 1.70 -87.15
C GLY A 495 6.21 3.06 -86.55
N THR A 496 4.99 3.51 -86.81
CA THR A 496 4.48 4.83 -86.38
C THR A 496 4.07 4.85 -84.90
N ARG A 497 4.56 5.86 -84.16
CA ARG A 497 4.62 5.86 -82.68
C ARG A 497 3.32 6.18 -81.92
N THR A 498 2.16 6.22 -82.59
CA THR A 498 0.85 6.49 -81.93
C THR A 498 0.37 5.29 -81.11
N LYS A 499 0.80 5.21 -79.83
CA LYS A 499 0.33 4.17 -78.91
C LYS A 499 -1.17 4.31 -78.64
N LEU A 500 -1.94 3.35 -79.17
CA LEU A 500 -3.39 3.23 -79.07
C LEU A 500 -3.88 3.39 -77.62
N ASN A 501 -4.61 4.46 -77.33
CA ASN A 501 -5.04 4.84 -75.98
C ASN A 501 -6.56 4.57 -75.76
N SER A 502 -7.03 4.61 -74.50
CA SER A 502 -8.45 4.30 -74.20
C SER A 502 -9.45 5.16 -74.95
N SER A 503 -9.20 6.46 -75.12
CA SER A 503 -10.17 7.35 -75.79
C SER A 503 -10.28 7.04 -77.28
N MET A 504 -9.16 6.74 -77.96
CA MET A 504 -9.14 6.24 -79.34
C MET A 504 -9.88 4.89 -79.44
N MET A 505 -9.62 3.96 -78.52
CA MET A 505 -10.33 2.67 -78.45
C MET A 505 -11.84 2.87 -78.25
N ALA A 506 -12.25 3.80 -77.38
CA ALA A 506 -13.65 4.09 -77.10
C ALA A 506 -14.36 4.74 -78.30
N GLU A 507 -13.69 5.64 -79.04
CA GLU A 507 -14.23 6.27 -80.24
C GLU A 507 -14.43 5.25 -81.38
N ASP A 508 -13.45 4.38 -81.63
CA ASP A 508 -13.57 3.27 -82.60
C ASP A 508 -14.71 2.29 -82.18
N ILE A 509 -14.81 1.90 -80.90
CA ILE A 509 -15.91 1.06 -80.38
C ILE A 509 -17.28 1.73 -80.57
N ASN A 510 -17.41 3.01 -80.22
CA ASN A 510 -18.70 3.70 -80.28
C ASN A 510 -19.15 3.94 -81.72
N SER A 511 -18.20 4.17 -82.63
CA SER A 511 -18.48 4.26 -84.07
C SER A 511 -18.95 2.91 -84.65
N LEU A 512 -18.31 1.80 -84.25
CA LEU A 512 -18.82 0.45 -84.55
C LEU A 512 -20.24 0.21 -84.03
N LYS A 513 -20.56 0.62 -82.79
CA LYS A 513 -21.88 0.45 -82.17
C LYS A 513 -22.97 1.24 -82.89
N LYS A 514 -22.75 2.53 -83.13
CA LYS A 514 -23.73 3.43 -83.76
C LYS A 514 -24.24 2.83 -85.07
N ASN A 515 -23.32 2.52 -85.96
CA ASN A 515 -23.63 1.99 -87.27
C ASN A 515 -24.10 0.52 -87.26
N LEU A 516 -23.80 -0.28 -86.23
CA LEU A 516 -24.36 -1.63 -86.11
C LEU A 516 -25.90 -1.60 -86.06
N ASN A 517 -26.49 -0.63 -85.34
CA ASN A 517 -27.94 -0.51 -85.24
C ASN A 517 -28.58 -0.10 -86.58
N GLU A 518 -27.94 0.83 -87.31
CA GLU A 518 -28.33 1.24 -88.66
C GLU A 518 -28.31 0.05 -89.63
N LEU A 519 -27.23 -0.74 -89.64
CA LEU A 519 -27.07 -1.91 -90.51
C LEU A 519 -28.01 -3.07 -90.15
N LYS A 520 -28.37 -3.25 -88.88
CA LYS A 520 -29.39 -4.23 -88.46
C LYS A 520 -30.76 -3.88 -89.02
N LEU A 521 -31.16 -2.60 -88.97
CA LEU A 521 -32.42 -2.14 -89.52
C LEU A 521 -32.45 -2.32 -91.05
N GLU A 522 -31.37 -1.95 -91.73
CA GLU A 522 -31.22 -2.18 -93.18
C GLU A 522 -31.31 -3.65 -93.55
N PHE A 523 -30.59 -4.54 -92.85
CA PHE A 523 -30.63 -5.99 -93.10
C PHE A 523 -32.03 -6.59 -92.89
N SER A 524 -32.76 -6.17 -91.86
CA SER A 524 -34.15 -6.62 -91.64
C SER A 524 -35.06 -6.20 -92.80
N GLN A 525 -34.96 -4.95 -93.25
CA GLN A 525 -35.75 -4.43 -94.39
C GLN A 525 -35.39 -5.13 -95.71
N GLU A 526 -34.11 -5.39 -95.98
CA GLU A 526 -33.67 -6.14 -97.16
C GLU A 526 -34.21 -7.57 -97.16
N LYS A 527 -34.11 -8.26 -96.01
CA LYS A 527 -34.57 -9.64 -95.83
C LYS A 527 -36.09 -9.77 -95.99
N GLU A 528 -36.85 -8.83 -95.43
CA GLU A 528 -38.31 -8.79 -95.57
C GLU A 528 -38.72 -8.55 -97.02
N LYS A 529 -38.11 -7.57 -97.70
CA LYS A 529 -38.38 -7.30 -99.12
C LYS A 529 -38.02 -8.46 -100.04
N LEU A 530 -36.88 -9.13 -99.82
CA LEU A 530 -36.51 -10.31 -100.61
C LEU A 530 -37.51 -11.45 -100.39
N LYS A 531 -37.87 -11.75 -99.14
CA LYS A 531 -38.85 -12.80 -98.83
C LYS A 531 -40.19 -12.54 -99.51
N ASN A 532 -40.66 -11.29 -99.50
CA ASN A 532 -41.92 -10.91 -100.15
C ASN A 532 -41.86 -10.99 -101.69
N LEU A 533 -40.65 -11.00 -102.28
CA LEU A 533 -40.39 -11.22 -103.71
C LEU A 533 -40.28 -12.71 -104.08
N GLU A 534 -40.01 -13.59 -103.11
CA GLU A 534 -40.00 -15.06 -103.30
C GLU A 534 -41.41 -15.68 -103.19
N THR A 535 -42.38 -14.95 -102.64
CA THR A 535 -43.76 -15.41 -102.42
C THR A 535 -44.77 -14.92 -103.47
N ASN A 536 -44.31 -14.15 -104.45
CA ASN A 536 -45.12 -13.56 -105.54
C ASN A 536 -44.61 -14.05 -106.91
#